data_AF-A0A8J7BFW1-F1
#
_entry.id   AF-A0A8J7BFW1-F1
#
_cell.length_a   1.000
_cell.length_b   1.000
_cell.length_c   1.000
_cell.angle_alpha   90.00
_cell.angle_beta   90.00
_cell.angle_gamma   90.00
#
_symmetry.space_group_name_H-M   'P 1'
#
loop_
_entity.id
_entity.type
_entity.pdbx_description
1 polymer ?
#
loop_
_entity_poly.entity_id
_entity_poly.type
_entity_poly.pdbx_seq_one_letter_code
_entity_poly.pdbx_strand_id
1 'polypeptide(L)' 'MTWQCSYSPLELHQLNPHDFAYGDRVVLPDGRTGMVSKVGYKYGHVDVDYGSDWKGLLAELRPAIPAEIGQPRYQQLSLI' A
#
# COMPACT_ATOMS: atom_id res chain seq x y z
N MET A 1 -15.39 22.02 -10.60
CA MET A 1 -14.97 22.03 -9.18
C MET A 1 -13.59 21.39 -9.12
N THR A 2 -12.51 22.16 -9.13
CA THR A 2 -11.16 21.63 -8.89
C THR A 2 -10.98 21.50 -7.38
N TRP A 3 -10.93 20.27 -6.88
CA TRP A 3 -10.63 20.00 -5.48
C TRP A 3 -9.20 20.51 -5.21
N GLN A 4 -9.07 21.60 -4.46
CA GLN A 4 -7.77 22.12 -4.05
C GLN A 4 -7.33 21.37 -2.81
N CYS A 5 -6.26 20.59 -2.94
CA CYS A 5 -5.60 20.00 -1.79
C CYS A 5 -5.03 21.13 -0.94
N SER A 6 -5.46 21.25 0.32
CA SER A 6 -4.99 22.28 1.25
C SER A 6 -3.53 22.09 1.68
N TYR A 7 -2.87 21.02 1.21
CA TYR A 7 -1.52 20.64 1.59
C TYR A 7 -0.52 21.00 0.50
N SER A 8 0.63 21.52 0.93
CA SER A 8 1.80 21.71 0.08
C SER A 8 2.39 20.36 -0.37
N PRO A 9 3.16 20.31 -1.46
CA PRO A 9 3.84 19.09 -1.90
C PRO A 9 4.71 18.43 -0.82
N LEU A 10 5.32 19.23 0.06
CA LEU A 10 6.13 18.73 1.18
C LEU A 10 5.27 18.01 2.23
N GLU A 11 4.11 18.56 2.57
CA GLU A 11 3.18 17.93 3.51
C GLU A 11 2.61 16.64 2.93
N LEU A 12 2.31 16.62 1.63
CA LEU A 12 1.90 15.39 0.94
C LEU A 12 2.98 14.31 1.00
N HIS A 13 4.24 14.69 0.81
CA HIS A 13 5.37 13.77 0.94
C HIS A 13 5.53 13.27 2.38
N GLN A 14 5.31 14.10 3.41
CA GLN A 14 5.35 13.64 4.80
C GLN A 14 4.25 12.62 5.13
N LEU A 15 3.10 12.73 4.47
CA LEU A 15 1.97 11.82 4.69
C LEU A 15 2.09 10.52 3.89
N ASN A 16 2.71 10.56 2.70
CA ASN A 16 3.00 9.40 1.86
C ASN A 16 4.47 9.46 1.38
N PRO A 17 5.44 9.17 2.26
CA PRO A 17 6.86 9.38 1.97
C PRO A 17 7.40 8.47 0.86
N HIS A 18 6.71 7.38 0.59
CA HIS A 18 7.08 6.39 -0.42
C HIS A 18 6.22 6.45 -1.68
N ASP A 19 5.35 7.48 -1.79
CA ASP A 19 4.47 7.69 -2.93
C ASP A 19 3.62 6.45 -3.29
N PHE A 20 3.12 5.74 -2.28
CA PHE A 20 2.32 4.55 -2.46
C PHE A 20 1.06 4.82 -3.26
N ALA A 21 0.82 3.98 -4.26
CA ALA A 21 -0.38 3.92 -5.07
C ALA A 21 -1.19 2.64 -4.80
N TYR A 22 -2.43 2.61 -5.31
CA TYR A 22 -3.23 1.39 -5.31
C TYR A 22 -2.51 0.28 -6.10
N GLY A 23 -2.45 -0.93 -5.53
CA GLY A 23 -1.78 -2.08 -6.12
C GLY A 23 -0.30 -2.22 -5.73
N ASP A 24 0.29 -1.25 -5.03
CA ASP A 24 1.68 -1.34 -4.60
C ASP A 24 1.88 -2.42 -3.54
N ARG A 25 3.02 -3.10 -3.64
CA ARG A 25 3.45 -4.08 -2.65
C ARG A 25 4.21 -3.41 -1.52
N VAL A 26 3.74 -3.67 -0.31
CA VAL A 26 4.26 -3.05 0.91
C VAL A 26 4.51 -4.10 1.98
N VAL A 27 5.42 -3.77 2.88
CA VAL A 27 5.62 -4.49 4.12
C VAL A 27 5.05 -3.67 5.27
N LEU A 28 4.28 -4.34 6.09
CA LEU A 28 3.65 -3.80 7.29
C LEU A 28 4.67 -3.69 8.43
N PRO A 29 4.39 -2.88 9.47
CA PRO A 29 5.25 -2.74 10.65
C PRO A 29 5.51 -4.04 11.41
N ASP A 30 4.60 -5.01 11.30
CA ASP A 30 4.71 -6.33 11.90
C ASP A 30 5.51 -7.34 11.06
N GLY A 31 6.06 -6.89 9.92
CA GLY A 31 6.87 -7.69 9.00
C GLY A 31 6.07 -8.49 7.98
N ARG A 32 4.73 -8.46 8.02
CA ARG A 32 3.90 -9.11 7.00
C ARG A 32 3.92 -8.32 5.69
N THR A 33 3.62 -9.00 4.59
CA THR A 33 3.50 -8.39 3.27
C THR A 33 2.05 -8.31 2.84
N GLY A 34 1.72 -7.28 2.06
CA GLY A 34 0.40 -7.11 1.50
C GLY A 34 0.41 -6.19 0.29
N MET A 35 -0.77 -5.96 -0.25
CA MET A 35 -1.00 -5.08 -1.39
C MET A 35 -1.89 -3.90 -0.97
N VAL A 36 -1.51 -2.70 -1.35
CA VAL A 36 -2.29 -1.49 -1.03
C VAL A 36 -3.63 -1.54 -1.78
N SER A 37 -4.73 -1.65 -1.04
CA SER A 37 -6.09 -1.72 -1.59
C SER A 37 -6.85 -0.40 -1.53
N LYS A 38 -6.37 0.56 -0.73
CA LYS A 38 -6.87 1.93 -0.75
C LYS A 38 -5.81 2.92 -0.28
N VAL A 39 -5.66 4.01 -1.01
CA VAL A 39 -4.81 5.14 -0.62
C VAL A 39 -5.71 6.33 -0.26
N GLY A 40 -5.62 6.75 1.00
CA GLY A 40 -6.12 8.06 1.44
C GLY A 40 -4.97 9.07 1.51
N TYR A 41 -5.26 10.29 1.99
CA TYR A 41 -4.23 11.33 2.13
C TYR A 41 -3.10 10.97 3.11
N LYS A 42 -3.46 10.33 4.24
CA LYS A 42 -2.54 9.95 5.33
C LYS A 42 -2.60 8.45 5.65
N TYR A 43 -3.75 7.84 5.40
CA TYR A 43 -4.04 6.47 5.79
C TYR A 43 -4.11 5.56 4.56
N GLY A 44 -3.55 4.37 4.68
CA GLY A 44 -3.63 3.30 3.69
C GLY A 44 -4.44 2.13 4.22
N HIS A 45 -5.09 1.41 3.31
CA HIS A 45 -5.56 0.06 3.57
C HIS A 45 -4.70 -0.92 2.78
N VAL A 46 -4.33 -2.01 3.42
CA VAL A 46 -3.49 -3.05 2.84
C VAL A 46 -4.18 -4.39 3.00
N ASP A 47 -4.42 -5.06 1.87
CA ASP A 47 -4.88 -6.44 1.84
C ASP A 47 -3.66 -7.32 2.09
N VAL A 48 -3.60 -7.91 3.29
CA VAL A 48 -2.44 -8.69 3.74
C VAL A 48 -2.51 -10.09 3.13
N ASP A 49 -1.37 -10.62 2.68
CA ASP A 49 -1.33 -11.95 2.03
C ASP A 49 -1.84 -13.08 2.92
N TYR A 50 -1.57 -12.94 4.22
CA TYR A 50 -1.93 -13.91 5.25
C TYR A 50 -2.49 -13.18 6.46
N GLY A 51 -3.77 -13.44 6.74
CA GLY A 51 -4.47 -12.90 7.89
C GLY A 51 -5.45 -11.79 7.50
N SER A 52 -5.70 -10.89 8.46
CA SER A 52 -6.68 -9.81 8.29
C SER A 52 -6.08 -8.57 7.65
N ASP A 53 -6.92 -7.82 6.95
CA ASP A 53 -6.62 -6.52 6.37
C ASP A 53 -6.01 -5.57 7.41
N TRP A 54 -5.08 -4.75 6.94
CA TRP A 54 -4.44 -3.73 7.76
C TRP A 54 -4.91 -2.33 7.36
N LYS A 55 -5.03 -1.46 8.36
CA LYS A 55 -5.41 -0.06 8.20
C LYS A 55 -4.53 0.79 9.12
N GLY A 56 -3.86 1.78 8.57
CA GLY A 56 -2.93 2.61 9.34
C GLY A 56 -2.29 3.69 8.49
N LEU A 57 -1.18 4.24 8.97
CA LEU A 57 -0.51 5.37 8.32
C LEU A 57 0.36 4.90 7.15
N LEU A 58 0.30 5.59 6.01
CA LEU A 58 1.18 5.27 4.87
C LEU A 58 2.67 5.40 5.24
N ALA A 59 3.01 6.31 6.15
CA ALA A 59 4.38 6.48 6.66
C ALA A 59 4.90 5.29 7.50
N GLU A 60 4.03 4.41 7.99
CA GLU A 60 4.43 3.19 8.71
C GLU A 60 4.74 2.02 7.77
N LEU A 61 4.32 2.13 6.52
CA LEU A 61 4.55 1.11 5.50
C LEU A 61 5.90 1.34 4.84
N ARG A 62 6.58 0.24 4.51
CA ARG A 62 7.78 0.27 3.67
C ARG A 62 7.50 -0.37 2.31
N PRO A 63 8.13 0.10 1.21
CA PRO A 63 8.06 -0.60 -0.07
C PRO A 63 8.61 -2.02 0.08
N ALA A 64 7.91 -3.01 -0.49
CA ALA A 64 8.43 -4.37 -0.53
C ALA A 64 9.49 -4.47 -1.62
N ILE A 65 10.65 -5.06 -1.31
CA ILE A 65 11.64 -5.41 -2.34
C ILE A 65 11.27 -6.77 -2.97
N PRO A 66 11.60 -7.01 -4.25
CA PRO A 66 11.22 -8.25 -4.95
C PRO A 66 11.60 -9.56 -4.23
N ALA A 67 12.66 -9.55 -3.42
CA ALA A 67 13.09 -10.70 -2.63
C ALA A 67 12.15 -11.04 -1.45
N GLU A 68 11.36 -10.08 -0.98
CA GLU A 68 10.41 -10.24 0.14
C GLU A 68 9.00 -10.60 -0.34
N ILE A 69 8.71 -10.36 -1.62
CA ILE A 69 7.46 -10.73 -2.26
C ILE A 69 7.56 -12.23 -2.57
N GLY A 70 7.12 -13.06 -1.62
CA GLY A 70 6.89 -14.48 -1.88
C GLY A 70 6.15 -14.64 -3.21
N GLN A 71 6.66 -15.50 -4.09
CA GLN A 71 6.31 -15.55 -5.52
C GLN A 71 4.84 -15.26 -5.80
N PRO A 72 4.52 -14.46 -6.84
CA PRO A 72 3.14 -14.19 -7.20
C PRO A 72 2.42 -15.53 -7.39
N ARG A 73 1.38 -15.78 -6.60
CA ARG A 73 0.42 -16.84 -6.89
C ARG A 73 -0.22 -16.45 -8.22
N TYR A 74 0.29 -17.02 -9.31
CA TYR A 74 -0.39 -17.06 -10.60
C TYR A 74 -1.78 -17.64 -10.33
N GLN A 75 -2.79 -16.78 -10.16
CA GLN A 75 -4.17 -17.19 -10.29
C GLN A 75 -4.36 -17.50 -11.78
N GLN A 76 -4.08 -18.75 -12.14
CA GLN A 76 -4.48 -19.32 -13.41
C GLN A 76 -6.02 -19.25 -13.46
N LEU A 77 -6.54 -18.18 -14.07
CA LEU A 77 -7.92 -18.09 -14.50
C LEU A 77 -8.13 -19.20 -15.53
N SER A 78 -8.51 -20.37 -15.06
CA SER A 78 -9.01 -21.44 -15.90
C SER A 78 -10.39 -20.98 -16.39
N LEU A 79 -10.47 -20.46 -17.61
CA LEU A 79 -11.73 -20.45 -18.34
C LEU A 79 -12.09 -21.91 -18.61
N ILE A 80 -13.10 -22.40 -17.88
CA ILE A 80 -13.87 -23.59 -18.26
C ILE A 80 -15.30 -23.13 -18.50
#